data_AF-Q1G3A4-F1
#
_entry.id   AF-Q1G3A4-F1
#
_cell.length_a   1.000
_cell.length_b   1.000
_cell.length_c   1.000
_cell.angle_alpha   90.00
_cell.angle_beta   90.00
_cell.angle_gamma   90.00
#
_symmetry.space_group_name_H-M   'P 1'
#
loop_
_entity.id
_entity.type
_entity.pdbx_description
1 polymer ?
#
loop_
_entity_poly.entity_id
_entity_poly.type
_entity_poly.pdbx_seq_one_letter_code
_entity_poly.pdbx_strand_id
1 'polypeptide(L)'
;MVAYVDKNFSLACFLVLLLFVDSSYARFNTLVTKDQIHTICTKQEINSSFCFQVLNTNPEIAKLDFPSLFKFVLNYQAQNISDTLKQFKLSGGYMPDVESQYSLCIELYGYAFDNRDITLRYLAAKDYNSVNTRVSGTLEDIFTCTDDLSTMKPIPQFFMTESNLIKELSKILLVILECFISKRKEFCN
;
A
#
# COMPACT_ATOMS: atom_id res chain seq x y z
N MET A 1 -15.26 -38.26 -43.93
CA MET A 1 -14.30 -39.08 -43.16
C MET A 1 -14.60 -38.85 -41.70
N VAL A 2 -15.05 -39.87 -40.96
CA VAL A 2 -15.19 -39.76 -39.50
C VAL A 2 -13.76 -39.81 -38.95
N ALA A 3 -13.29 -38.69 -38.40
CA ALA A 3 -11.99 -38.65 -37.75
C ALA A 3 -12.06 -39.57 -36.52
N TYR A 4 -11.50 -40.76 -36.64
CA TYR A 4 -11.31 -41.66 -35.52
C TYR A 4 -10.20 -41.06 -34.66
N VAL A 5 -10.58 -40.24 -33.67
CA VAL A 5 -9.62 -39.79 -32.66
C VAL A 5 -9.23 -41.02 -31.86
N ASP A 6 -7.97 -41.41 -31.99
CA ASP A 6 -7.43 -42.55 -31.30
C ASP A 6 -7.69 -42.39 -29.78
N LYS A 7 -8.39 -43.34 -29.17
CA LYS A 7 -8.86 -43.24 -27.78
C LYS A 7 -7.67 -43.04 -26.82
N ASN A 8 -6.51 -43.58 -27.18
CA ASN A 8 -5.25 -43.41 -26.45
C ASN A 8 -4.70 -41.97 -26.56
N PHE A 9 -4.81 -41.33 -27.72
CA PHE A 9 -4.39 -39.93 -27.92
C PHE A 9 -5.26 -38.97 -27.10
N SER A 10 -6.58 -39.19 -27.09
CA SER A 10 -7.51 -38.39 -26.29
C SER A 10 -7.19 -38.51 -24.79
N LEU A 11 -6.95 -39.72 -24.29
CA LEU A 11 -6.62 -39.96 -22.87
C LEU A 11 -5.31 -39.28 -22.47
N ALA A 12 -4.28 -39.34 -23.34
CA ALA A 12 -3.01 -38.66 -23.11
C ALA A 12 -3.15 -37.14 -23.03
N CYS A 13 -3.94 -36.51 -23.92
CA CYS A 13 -4.22 -35.08 -23.86
C CYS A 13 -4.93 -34.67 -22.56
N PHE A 14 -5.91 -35.45 -22.10
CA PHE A 14 -6.59 -35.18 -20.83
C PHE A 14 -5.65 -35.29 -19.64
N LEU A 15 -4.76 -36.29 -19.60
CA LEU A 15 -3.75 -36.43 -18.54
C LEU A 15 -2.78 -35.24 -18.52
N VAL A 16 -2.30 -34.80 -19.68
CA VAL A 16 -1.42 -33.63 -19.80
C VAL A 16 -2.13 -32.36 -19.33
N LEU A 17 -3.39 -32.15 -19.72
CA LEU A 17 -4.18 -31.01 -19.24
C LEU A 17 -4.38 -31.04 -17.72
N LEU A 18 -4.70 -32.21 -17.13
CA LEU A 18 -4.84 -32.35 -15.67
C LEU A 18 -3.52 -32.04 -14.93
N LEU A 19 -2.38 -32.52 -15.44
CA LEU A 19 -1.06 -32.22 -14.85
C LEU A 19 -0.73 -30.72 -14.88
N PHE A 20 -1.19 -29.98 -15.88
CA PHE A 20 -1.03 -28.52 -15.93
C PHE A 20 -2.01 -27.78 -15.02
N VAL A 21 -3.22 -28.32 -14.83
CA VAL A 21 -4.24 -27.75 -13.93
C VAL A 21 -3.75 -27.85 -12.48
N ASP A 22 -3.23 -29.00 -12.05
CA ASP A 22 -2.82 -29.24 -10.65
C ASP A 22 -1.67 -28.35 -10.17
N SER A 23 -0.70 -28.04 -11.04
CA SER A 23 0.45 -27.18 -10.69
C SER A 23 0.04 -25.72 -10.43
N SER A 24 -1.05 -25.26 -11.06
CA SER A 24 -1.50 -23.87 -10.95
C SER A 24 -2.27 -23.55 -9.66
N TYR A 25 -2.97 -24.54 -9.08
CA TYR A 25 -3.78 -24.36 -7.86
C TYR A 25 -2.97 -24.44 -6.56
N ALA A 26 -1.76 -24.99 -6.59
CA ALA A 26 -0.87 -25.04 -5.42
C ALA A 26 -0.15 -23.71 -5.13
N ARG A 27 -0.51 -22.59 -5.78
CA ARG A 27 -0.24 -21.26 -5.21
C ARG A 27 -1.18 -21.06 -4.03
N PHE A 28 -0.91 -21.77 -2.94
CA PHE A 28 -1.40 -21.38 -1.62
C PHE A 28 -1.08 -19.90 -1.46
N ASN A 29 -2.10 -19.05 -1.33
CA ASN A 29 -1.91 -17.72 -0.77
C ASN A 29 -1.39 -17.95 0.65
N THR A 30 -0.07 -17.99 0.79
CA THR A 30 0.57 -18.19 2.09
C THR A 30 0.14 -17.01 2.95
N LEU A 31 -0.53 -17.33 4.05
CA LEU A 31 -0.86 -16.35 5.08
C LEU A 31 0.41 -15.65 5.54
N VAL A 32 0.29 -14.38 5.89
CA VAL A 32 1.39 -13.59 6.42
C VAL A 32 1.85 -14.21 7.74
N THR A 33 3.12 -14.58 7.79
CA THR A 33 3.76 -15.16 8.98
C THR A 33 4.37 -14.07 9.88
N LYS A 34 4.59 -14.40 11.16
CA LYS A 34 5.27 -13.49 12.11
C LYS A 34 6.67 -13.10 11.64
N ASP A 35 7.41 -14.04 11.05
CA ASP A 35 8.76 -13.77 10.53
C ASP A 35 8.72 -12.79 9.36
N GLN A 36 7.72 -12.89 8.47
CA GLN A 36 7.52 -11.93 7.38
C GLN A 36 7.13 -10.54 7.91
N ILE A 37 6.28 -10.45 8.95
CA ILE A 37 5.98 -9.17 9.61
C ILE A 37 7.26 -8.57 10.21
N HIS A 38 8.07 -9.39 10.88
CA HIS A 38 9.35 -8.95 11.41
C HIS A 38 10.25 -8.40 10.29
N THR A 39 10.40 -9.11 9.17
CA THR A 39 11.16 -8.63 8.01
C THR A 39 10.65 -7.28 7.48
N ILE A 40 9.33 -7.08 7.40
CA ILE A 40 8.74 -5.79 6.99
C ILE A 40 9.14 -4.70 7.99
N CYS A 41 8.94 -4.94 9.29
CA CYS A 41 9.12 -3.93 10.33
C CYS A 41 10.59 -3.69 10.73
N THR A 42 11.53 -4.51 10.27
CA THR A 42 12.97 -4.29 10.48
C THR A 42 13.70 -3.86 9.21
N LYS A 43 12.98 -3.57 8.12
CA LYS A 43 13.59 -3.00 6.92
C LYS A 43 14.16 -1.61 7.23
N GLN A 44 15.26 -1.27 6.57
CA GLN A 44 15.88 0.06 6.71
C GLN A 44 14.85 1.17 6.44
N GLU A 45 14.97 2.28 7.17
CA GLU A 45 14.10 3.48 7.07
C GLU A 45 12.65 3.32 7.55
N ILE A 46 12.24 2.12 7.97
CA ILE A 46 10.95 1.89 8.62
C ILE A 46 11.06 2.20 10.11
N ASN A 47 10.10 2.99 10.63
CA ASN A 47 9.92 3.07 12.07
C ASN A 47 9.37 1.73 12.60
N SER A 48 10.29 0.91 13.13
CA SER A 48 9.98 -0.45 13.58
C SER A 48 8.88 -0.51 14.63
N SER A 49 8.92 0.40 15.63
CA SER A 49 7.93 0.47 16.70
C SER A 49 6.52 0.74 16.14
N PHE A 50 6.41 1.76 15.28
CA PHE A 50 5.15 2.09 14.62
C PHE A 50 4.66 0.95 13.73
N CYS A 51 5.54 0.35 12.93
CA CYS A 51 5.18 -0.77 12.07
C CYS A 51 4.60 -1.95 12.87
N PHE A 52 5.24 -2.34 13.98
CA PHE A 52 4.71 -3.39 14.83
C PHE A 52 3.39 -3.00 15.51
N GLN A 53 3.22 -1.73 15.90
CA GLN A 53 1.93 -1.26 16.41
C GLN A 53 0.82 -1.42 15.37
N VAL A 54 1.09 -1.13 14.09
CA VAL A 54 0.11 -1.31 13.02
C VAL A 54 -0.12 -2.79 12.70
N LEU A 55 0.94 -3.61 12.65
CA LEU A 55 0.88 -4.97 12.13
C LEU A 55 0.66 -6.09 13.17
N ASN A 56 0.97 -5.87 14.45
CA ASN A 56 0.78 -6.89 15.50
C ASN A 56 -0.49 -6.68 16.35
N THR A 57 -1.08 -5.49 16.34
CA THR A 57 -2.22 -5.19 17.23
C THR A 57 -3.51 -5.89 16.76
N ASN A 58 -3.65 -6.15 15.46
CA ASN A 58 -4.85 -6.78 14.92
C ASN A 58 -4.64 -8.29 14.71
N PRO A 59 -5.29 -9.18 15.49
CA PRO A 59 -5.16 -10.62 15.34
C PRO A 59 -5.63 -11.13 13.96
N GLU A 60 -6.44 -10.36 13.24
CA GLU A 60 -6.89 -10.72 11.90
C GLU A 60 -5.77 -10.63 10.85
N ILE A 61 -4.66 -9.92 11.13
CA ILE A 61 -3.54 -9.79 10.19
C ILE A 61 -2.89 -11.15 9.88
N ALA A 62 -2.84 -12.06 10.86
CA ALA A 62 -2.33 -13.42 10.67
C ALA A 62 -3.18 -14.26 9.70
N LYS A 63 -4.39 -13.81 9.33
CA LYS A 63 -5.28 -14.47 8.37
C LYS A 63 -5.25 -13.83 6.98
N LEU A 64 -4.44 -12.79 6.78
CA LEU A 64 -4.35 -12.09 5.50
C LEU A 64 -3.25 -12.70 4.63
N ASP A 65 -3.48 -12.70 3.32
CA ASP A 65 -2.40 -12.78 2.34
C ASP A 65 -1.79 -11.38 2.10
N PHE A 66 -0.66 -11.29 1.40
CA PHE A 66 0.01 -10.00 1.18
C PHE A 66 -0.84 -8.96 0.44
N PRO A 67 -1.60 -9.30 -0.63
CA PRO A 67 -2.52 -8.35 -1.23
C PRO A 67 -3.58 -7.83 -0.25
N SER A 68 -4.09 -8.67 0.64
CA SER A 68 -5.07 -8.25 1.65
C SER A 68 -4.43 -7.43 2.77
N LEU A 69 -3.20 -7.77 3.18
CA LEU A 69 -2.41 -6.95 4.11
C LEU A 69 -2.14 -5.56 3.54
N PHE A 70 -1.72 -5.49 2.27
CA PHE A 70 -1.51 -4.22 1.58
C PHE A 70 -2.80 -3.37 1.56
N LYS A 71 -3.95 -3.97 1.24
CA LYS A 71 -5.25 -3.29 1.28
C LYS A 71 -5.61 -2.80 2.69
N PHE A 72 -5.31 -3.59 3.73
CA PHE A 72 -5.53 -3.19 5.11
C PHE A 72 -4.73 -1.93 5.46
N VAL A 73 -3.42 -1.92 5.19
CA VAL A 73 -2.54 -0.77 5.45
C VAL A 73 -2.96 0.44 4.60
N LEU A 74 -3.33 0.24 3.33
CA LEU A 74 -3.76 1.30 2.43
C LEU A 74 -5.06 1.95 2.90
N ASN A 75 -6.02 1.16 3.39
CA ASN A 75 -7.26 1.70 3.95
C ASN A 75 -7.01 2.46 5.25
N TYR A 76 -6.10 1.96 6.10
CA TYR A 76 -5.70 2.68 7.30
C TYR A 76 -5.02 4.00 6.97
N GLN A 77 -4.13 4.03 5.97
CA GLN A 77 -3.54 5.26 5.45
C GLN A 77 -4.60 6.24 4.93
N ALA A 78 -5.53 5.77 4.09
CA ALA A 78 -6.57 6.61 3.52
C ALA A 78 -7.50 7.21 4.59
N GLN A 79 -7.76 6.48 5.69
CA GLN A 79 -8.49 7.01 6.83
C GLN A 79 -7.74 8.18 7.49
N ASN A 80 -6.45 8.00 7.78
CA ASN A 80 -5.60 9.05 8.36
C ASN A 80 -5.47 10.27 7.44
N ILE A 81 -5.32 10.07 6.12
CA ILE A 81 -5.35 11.14 5.12
C ILE A 81 -6.70 11.89 5.18
N SER A 82 -7.81 11.16 5.15
CA SER A 82 -9.16 11.74 5.16
C SER A 82 -9.40 12.58 6.41
N ASP A 83 -9.01 12.07 7.58
CA ASP A 83 -9.22 12.78 8.85
C ASP A 83 -8.33 14.01 8.96
N THR A 84 -7.07 13.93 8.53
CA THR A 84 -6.16 15.08 8.50
C THR A 84 -6.63 16.14 7.50
N LEU A 85 -7.12 15.74 6.32
CA LEU A 85 -7.71 16.64 5.33
C LEU A 85 -8.92 17.39 5.88
N LYS A 86 -9.78 16.73 6.68
CA LYS A 86 -10.89 17.42 7.36
C LYS A 86 -10.36 18.48 8.33
N GLN A 87 -9.29 18.19 9.08
CA GLN A 87 -8.69 19.15 10.01
C GLN A 87 -8.07 20.37 9.30
N PHE A 88 -7.40 20.17 8.16
CA PHE A 88 -6.93 21.30 7.35
C PHE A 88 -8.09 22.19 6.89
N LYS A 89 -9.14 21.59 6.33
CA LYS A 89 -10.34 22.32 5.87
C LYS A 89 -11.03 23.10 6.99
N LEU A 90 -10.98 22.60 8.23
CA LEU A 90 -11.53 23.31 9.38
C LEU A 90 -10.63 24.45 9.89
N SER A 91 -9.33 24.39 9.60
CA SER A 91 -8.35 25.34 10.12
C SER A 91 -8.07 26.52 9.16
N GLY A 92 -8.40 26.39 7.88
CA GLY A 92 -8.11 27.35 6.80
C GLY A 92 -8.89 28.68 6.81
N GLY A 93 -9.15 29.30 7.97
CA GLY A 93 -10.02 30.48 8.07
C GLY A 93 -9.47 31.72 8.78
N TYR A 94 -8.18 31.78 9.17
CA TYR A 94 -7.74 32.78 10.15
C TYR A 94 -6.72 33.82 9.66
N MET A 95 -5.79 33.52 8.74
CA MET A 95 -4.85 34.52 8.18
C MET A 95 -4.44 34.20 6.72
N PRO A 96 -4.17 35.19 5.84
CA PRO A 96 -3.92 34.95 4.41
C PRO A 96 -2.66 34.12 4.07
N ASP A 97 -1.60 34.22 4.87
CA ASP A 97 -0.37 33.43 4.73
C ASP A 97 -0.58 31.98 5.17
N VAL A 98 -1.34 31.79 6.26
CA VAL A 98 -1.82 30.48 6.71
C VAL A 98 -2.77 29.86 5.68
N GLU A 99 -3.59 30.68 5.03
CA GLU A 99 -4.54 30.25 4.01
C GLU A 99 -3.84 29.66 2.79
N SER A 100 -2.73 30.24 2.31
CA SER A 100 -2.03 29.72 1.12
C SER A 100 -1.33 28.38 1.38
N GLN A 101 -0.61 28.25 2.50
CA GLN A 101 0.08 27.00 2.86
C GLN A 101 -0.92 25.88 3.15
N TYR A 102 -2.02 26.18 3.85
CA TYR A 102 -3.07 25.19 4.08
C TYR A 102 -3.83 24.85 2.80
N SER A 103 -4.01 25.79 1.88
CA SER A 103 -4.64 25.52 0.58
C SER A 103 -3.84 24.50 -0.22
N LEU A 104 -2.51 24.63 -0.28
CA LEU A 104 -1.66 23.63 -0.93
C LEU A 104 -1.76 22.27 -0.24
N CYS A 105 -1.68 22.23 1.09
CA CYS A 105 -1.85 20.98 1.84
C CYS A 105 -3.22 20.34 1.60
N ILE A 106 -4.30 21.12 1.52
CA ILE A 106 -5.65 20.62 1.20
C ILE A 106 -5.68 19.97 -0.18
N GLU A 107 -5.04 20.58 -1.18
CA GLU A 107 -4.92 20.03 -2.53
C GLU A 107 -4.13 18.71 -2.54
N LEU A 108 -2.93 18.71 -1.96
CA LEU A 108 -2.04 17.54 -1.91
C LEU A 108 -2.67 16.37 -1.13
N TYR A 109 -3.32 16.63 -0.01
CA TYR A 109 -4.06 15.60 0.73
C TYR A 109 -5.29 15.09 -0.05
N GLY A 110 -5.90 15.94 -0.89
CA GLY A 110 -6.94 15.52 -1.82
C GLY A 110 -6.43 14.50 -2.84
N TYR A 111 -5.31 14.80 -3.49
CA TYR A 111 -4.65 13.88 -4.43
C TYR A 111 -4.21 12.57 -3.77
N ALA A 112 -3.60 12.66 -2.58
CA ALA A 112 -3.23 11.51 -1.76
C ALA A 112 -4.43 10.62 -1.41
N PHE A 113 -5.59 11.22 -1.08
CA PHE A 113 -6.82 10.47 -0.79
C PHE A 113 -7.36 9.76 -2.04
N ASP A 114 -7.45 10.47 -3.17
CA ASP A 114 -7.94 9.92 -4.44
C ASP A 114 -7.06 8.79 -4.98
N ASN A 115 -5.75 8.84 -4.69
CA ASN A 115 -4.81 7.77 -5.04
C ASN A 115 -5.20 6.41 -4.44
N ARG A 116 -5.97 6.34 -3.35
CA ARG A 116 -6.41 5.06 -2.74
C ARG A 116 -7.16 4.19 -3.74
N ASP A 117 -8.22 4.71 -4.37
CA ASP A 117 -9.07 3.92 -5.28
C ASP A 117 -8.32 3.54 -6.56
N ILE A 118 -7.48 4.44 -7.05
CA ILE A 118 -6.61 4.21 -8.20
C ILE A 118 -5.61 3.09 -7.90
N THR A 119 -4.98 3.12 -6.73
CA THR A 119 -4.04 2.10 -6.25
C THR A 119 -4.71 0.74 -6.15
N LEU A 120 -5.93 0.67 -5.62
CA LEU A 120 -6.70 -0.58 -5.53
C LEU A 120 -7.01 -1.18 -6.91
N ARG A 121 -7.32 -0.35 -7.91
CA ARG A 121 -7.55 -0.80 -9.29
C ARG A 121 -6.28 -1.38 -9.92
N TYR A 122 -5.15 -0.69 -9.77
CA TYR A 122 -3.86 -1.19 -10.28
C TYR A 122 -3.40 -2.47 -9.56
N LEU A 123 -3.64 -2.58 -8.25
CA LEU A 123 -3.35 -3.79 -7.48
C LEU A 123 -4.17 -4.98 -7.99
N ALA A 124 -5.46 -4.78 -8.28
CA ALA A 124 -6.33 -5.80 -8.85
C ALA A 124 -5.88 -6.21 -10.27
N ALA A 125 -5.40 -5.25 -11.05
CA ALA A 125 -4.83 -5.48 -12.38
C ALA A 125 -3.40 -6.07 -12.35
N LYS A 126 -2.80 -6.26 -11.17
CA LYS A 126 -1.40 -6.67 -10.96
C LYS A 126 -0.38 -5.74 -11.62
N ASP A 127 -0.76 -4.49 -11.85
CA ASP A 127 0.14 -3.45 -12.36
C ASP A 127 0.91 -2.83 -11.18
N TYR A 128 1.91 -3.56 -10.70
CA TYR A 128 2.67 -3.16 -9.51
C TYR A 128 3.58 -1.96 -9.74
N ASN A 129 3.89 -1.61 -10.99
CA ASN A 129 4.60 -0.37 -11.31
C ASN A 129 3.70 0.82 -11.03
N SER A 130 2.47 0.79 -11.53
CA SER A 130 1.50 1.84 -11.26
C SER A 130 1.12 1.90 -9.78
N VAL A 131 1.00 0.77 -9.07
CA VAL A 131 0.80 0.77 -7.60
C VAL A 131 1.95 1.51 -6.90
N ASN A 132 3.21 1.19 -7.25
CA ASN A 132 4.38 1.85 -6.68
C ASN A 132 4.33 3.37 -6.92
N THR A 133 4.09 3.79 -8.16
CA THR A 133 4.00 5.21 -8.51
C THR A 133 2.94 5.95 -7.68
N ARG A 134 1.77 5.34 -7.40
CA ARG A 134 0.71 6.00 -6.61
C ARG A 134 1.03 6.08 -5.12
N VAL A 135 1.62 5.04 -4.55
CA VAL A 135 2.05 5.07 -3.14
C VAL A 135 3.20 6.05 -2.94
N SER A 136 4.18 6.06 -3.86
CA SER A 136 5.29 7.02 -3.86
C SER A 136 4.80 8.46 -4.09
N GLY A 137 3.84 8.67 -4.99
CA GLY A 137 3.20 9.97 -5.17
C GLY A 137 2.50 10.45 -3.89
N THR A 138 1.78 9.56 -3.21
CA THR A 138 1.17 9.88 -1.90
C THR A 138 2.23 10.23 -0.85
N LEU A 139 3.36 9.54 -0.82
CA LEU A 139 4.47 9.89 0.08
C LEU A 139 5.02 11.30 -0.23
N GLU A 140 5.23 11.61 -1.51
CA GLU A 140 5.74 12.90 -1.97
C GLU A 140 4.76 14.04 -1.66
N ASP A 141 3.48 13.88 -1.98
CA ASP A 141 2.42 14.88 -1.71
C ASP A 141 2.40 15.28 -0.22
N ILE A 142 2.50 14.28 0.67
CA ILE A 142 2.52 14.50 2.11
C ILE A 142 3.84 15.13 2.56
N PHE A 143 4.97 14.73 1.95
CA PHE A 143 6.27 15.34 2.21
C PHE A 143 6.26 16.82 1.84
N THR A 144 5.86 17.18 0.62
CA THR A 144 5.78 18.56 0.12
C THR A 144 4.92 19.44 1.03
N CYS A 145 3.74 18.96 1.44
CA CYS A 145 2.91 19.68 2.42
C CYS A 145 3.68 19.91 3.74
N THR A 146 4.32 18.88 4.31
CA THR A 146 5.04 19.06 5.58
C THR A 146 6.26 19.96 5.49
N ASP A 147 6.93 20.00 4.34
CA ASP A 147 8.06 20.89 4.11
C ASP A 147 7.62 22.36 4.22
N ASP A 148 6.53 22.72 3.55
CA ASP A 148 5.93 24.06 3.63
C ASP A 148 5.47 24.39 5.06
N LEU A 149 4.78 23.47 5.73
CA LEU A 149 4.31 23.67 7.11
C LEU A 149 5.47 23.86 8.10
N SER A 150 6.64 23.28 7.84
CA SER A 150 7.81 23.41 8.71
C SER A 150 8.36 24.85 8.76
N THR A 151 8.00 25.68 7.78
CA THR A 151 8.41 27.09 7.70
C THR A 151 7.52 28.02 8.54
N MET A 152 6.35 27.54 8.98
CA MET A 152 5.37 28.31 9.74
C MET A 152 5.85 28.67 11.15
N LYS A 153 5.35 29.79 11.68
CA LYS A 153 5.59 30.21 13.07
C LYS A 153 4.25 30.53 13.78
N PRO A 154 3.79 29.68 14.71
CA PRO A 154 4.41 28.42 15.14
C PRO A 154 4.26 27.31 14.09
N ILE A 155 5.16 26.31 14.14
CA ILE A 155 5.01 25.08 13.34
C ILE A 155 3.75 24.36 13.84
N PRO A 156 2.82 23.96 12.95
CA PRO A 156 1.60 23.29 13.35
C PRO A 156 1.88 21.82 13.67
N GLN A 157 2.31 21.55 14.89
CA GLN A 157 2.80 20.24 15.33
C GLN A 157 1.79 19.10 15.13
N PHE A 158 0.49 19.39 15.23
CA PHE A 158 -0.57 18.41 14.95
C PHE A 158 -0.45 17.85 13.53
N PHE A 159 -0.43 18.73 12.51
CA PHE A 159 -0.30 18.31 11.12
C PHE A 159 1.05 17.64 10.83
N MET A 160 2.13 18.08 11.49
CA MET A 160 3.44 17.43 11.37
C MET A 160 3.40 15.97 11.86
N THR A 161 2.76 15.73 13.00
CA THR A 161 2.62 14.39 13.58
C THR A 161 1.77 13.48 12.69
N GLU A 162 0.57 13.90 12.31
CA GLU A 162 -0.33 13.10 11.47
C GLU A 162 0.28 12.80 10.10
N SER A 163 0.92 13.79 9.48
CA SER A 163 1.62 13.61 8.20
C SER A 163 2.75 12.60 8.31
N ASN A 164 3.54 12.63 9.41
CA ASN A 164 4.61 11.67 9.61
C ASN A 164 4.07 10.23 9.73
N LEU A 165 2.94 10.01 10.40
CA LEU A 165 2.29 8.70 10.45
C LEU A 165 1.89 8.21 9.04
N ILE A 166 1.32 9.09 8.22
CA ILE A 166 0.93 8.77 6.84
C ILE A 166 2.15 8.41 5.99
N LYS A 167 3.27 9.14 6.14
CA LYS A 167 4.53 8.83 5.44
C LYS A 167 5.09 7.47 5.84
N GLU A 168 5.06 7.13 7.13
CA GLU A 168 5.48 5.80 7.59
C GLU A 168 4.59 4.68 7.02
N LEU A 169 3.28 4.90 6.91
CA LEU A 169 2.36 3.97 6.24
C LEU A 169 2.70 3.79 4.75
N SER A 170 3.07 4.86 4.03
CA SER A 170 3.53 4.76 2.63
C SER A 170 4.77 3.86 2.52
N LYS A 171 5.76 4.02 3.42
CA LYS A 171 6.96 3.18 3.42
C LYS A 171 6.64 1.71 3.67
N ILE A 172 5.76 1.42 4.64
CA ILE A 172 5.30 0.05 4.91
C ILE A 172 4.63 -0.55 3.66
N LEU A 173 3.76 0.22 2.98
CA LEU A 173 3.11 -0.21 1.73
C LEU A 173 4.13 -0.54 0.64
N LEU A 174 5.15 0.31 0.44
CA LEU A 174 6.20 0.08 -0.54
C LEU A 174 6.97 -1.21 -0.25
N VAL A 175 7.37 -1.46 1.00
CA VAL A 175 8.06 -2.70 1.39
C VAL A 175 7.18 -3.93 1.13
N ILE A 176 5.89 -3.89 1.48
CA ILE A 176 4.96 -5.00 1.20
C ILE A 176 4.85 -5.25 -0.31
N LEU A 177 4.69 -4.18 -1.10
CA LEU A 177 4.55 -4.26 -2.55
C LEU A 177 5.82 -4.82 -3.21
N GLU A 178 6.97 -4.25 -2.90
CA GLU A 178 8.24 -4.56 -3.54
C GLU A 178 8.70 -5.96 -3.15
N CYS A 179 8.63 -6.32 -1.88
CA CYS A 179 9.24 -7.55 -1.38
C CYS A 179 8.35 -8.77 -1.37
N PHE A 180 7.06 -8.58 -1.17
CA PHE A 180 6.17 -9.71 -0.93
C PHE A 180 5.14 -9.92 -2.05
N ILE A 181 4.72 -8.84 -2.71
CA ILE A 181 3.75 -8.90 -3.81
C ILE A 181 4.46 -9.01 -5.17
N SER A 182 5.25 -7.99 -5.54
CA SER A 182 5.98 -7.95 -6.82
C SER A 182 7.30 -8.72 -6.77
N LYS A 183 7.85 -8.94 -5.57
CA LYS A 183 9.07 -9.73 -5.31
C LYS A 183 10.31 -9.21 -6.05
N ARG A 184 10.45 -7.88 -6.13
CA ARG A 184 11.64 -7.21 -6.68
C ARG A 184 12.81 -7.32 -5.69
N LYS A 185 13.65 -8.32 -5.90
CA LYS A 185 14.78 -8.63 -4.99
C LYS A 185 15.70 -7.43 -4.73
N GLU A 186 15.86 -6.52 -5.69
CA GLU A 186 16.72 -5.34 -5.57
C GLU A 186 16.33 -4.39 -4.44
N PHE A 187 15.05 -4.34 -4.04
CA PHE A 187 14.57 -3.49 -2.95
C PHE A 187 14.50 -4.23 -1.61
N CYS A 188 14.79 -5.53 -1.57
CA CYS A 188 14.42 -6.41 -0.45
C CYS A 188 15.57 -6.89 0.40
N ASN A 189 16.78 -6.82 -0.14
CA ASN A 189 18.01 -7.07 0.61
C ASN A 189 18.47 -5.86 1.43
#